data_AF-A0A1C0YUB4-F1
#
_entry.id   AF-A0A1C0YUB4-F1
#
_cell.length_a   1.000
_cell.length_b   1.000
_cell.length_c   1.000
_cell.angle_alpha   90.00
_cell.angle_beta   90.00
_cell.angle_gamma   90.00
#
_symmetry.space_group_name_H-M   'P 1'
#
loop_
_entity.id
_entity.type
_entity.pdbx_description
1 polymer ?
#
loop_
_entity_poly.entity_id
_entity_poly.type
_entity_poly.pdbx_seq_one_letter_code
_entity_poly.pdbx_strand_id
1 'polypeptide(L)'
;MRLWHVDILTFLPRSQLLAQWRELNSIFAKEDKHVLINYIYEYDKRELKTYTDCVLAQMRSRGYTIRTFDKMERYFDGIEAASGKPYAKHHDDDYLRICYYNLYEKYIRGQKDYDDALFQQLHAYVTARGAL
;
A
#
# COMPACT_ATOMS: atom_id res chain seq x y z
N MET A 1 2.82 -8.96 -7.23
CA MET A 1 3.19 -8.28 -5.98
C MET A 1 3.52 -6.84 -6.29
N ARG A 2 2.90 -5.89 -5.60
CA ARG A 2 3.12 -4.45 -5.68
C ARG A 2 2.74 -3.82 -4.33
N LEU A 3 3.57 -2.92 -3.83
CA LEU A 3 3.11 -1.98 -2.80
C LEU A 3 2.32 -0.86 -3.46
N TRP A 4 1.08 -0.64 -3.05
CA TRP A 4 0.35 0.56 -3.46
C TRP A 4 1.10 1.81 -3.03
N HIS A 5 1.01 2.88 -3.82
CA HIS A 5 1.49 4.18 -3.38
C HIS A 5 0.84 4.54 -2.03
N VAL A 6 1.61 5.01 -1.05
CA VAL A 6 1.13 5.18 0.34
C VAL A 6 -0.09 6.10 0.44
N ASP A 7 -0.13 7.17 -0.36
CA ASP A 7 -1.29 8.08 -0.38
C ASP A 7 -2.55 7.48 -1.02
N ILE A 8 -2.41 6.37 -1.77
CA ILE A 8 -3.55 5.65 -2.36
C ILE A 8 -4.21 4.70 -1.35
N LEU A 9 -3.54 4.36 -0.24
CA LEU A 9 -4.06 3.40 0.73
C LEU A 9 -5.48 3.77 1.22
N THR A 10 -5.78 5.06 1.37
CA THR A 10 -7.10 5.56 1.79
C THR A 10 -8.21 5.33 0.76
N PHE A 11 -7.87 5.17 -0.52
CA PHE A 11 -8.82 4.94 -1.61
C PHE A 11 -8.91 3.48 -2.05
N LEU A 12 -8.15 2.59 -1.41
CA LEU A 12 -8.18 1.18 -1.76
C LEU A 12 -9.54 0.55 -1.42
N PRO A 13 -10.18 -0.18 -2.36
CA PRO A 13 -11.29 -1.05 -2.00
C PRO A 13 -10.81 -2.18 -1.08
N ARG A 14 -11.74 -2.76 -0.32
CA ARG A 14 -11.43 -3.73 0.78
C ARG A 14 -10.51 -4.86 0.32
N SER A 15 -10.81 -5.47 -0.81
CA SER A 15 -10.09 -6.61 -1.37
C SER A 15 -8.64 -6.27 -1.73
N GLN A 16 -8.37 -5.04 -2.18
CA GLN A 16 -7.03 -4.56 -2.50
C GLN A 16 -6.23 -4.23 -1.23
N LEU A 17 -6.86 -3.64 -0.21
CA LEU A 17 -6.19 -3.44 1.09
C LEU A 17 -5.86 -4.77 1.78
N LEU A 18 -6.77 -5.74 1.73
CA LEU A 18 -6.49 -7.09 2.23
C LEU A 18 -5.41 -7.81 1.40
N ALA A 19 -5.35 -7.59 0.08
CA ALA A 19 -4.28 -8.10 -0.77
C ALA A 19 -2.94 -7.49 -0.38
N GLN A 20 -2.89 -6.17 -0.13
CA GLN A 20 -1.70 -5.49 0.32
C GLN A 20 -1.13 -6.11 1.61
N TRP A 21 -1.99 -6.42 2.58
CA TRP A 21 -1.57 -7.10 3.80
C TRP A 21 -1.02 -8.51 3.55
N ARG A 22 -1.60 -9.27 2.61
CA ARG A 22 -1.08 -10.59 2.23
C ARG A 22 0.30 -10.49 1.58
N GLU A 23 0.51 -9.48 0.73
CA GLU A 23 1.80 -9.25 0.10
C GLU A 23 2.87 -8.88 1.13
N LEU A 24 2.55 -7.98 2.06
CA LEU A 24 3.43 -7.64 3.19
C LEU A 24 3.79 -8.88 4.01
N ASN A 25 2.83 -9.75 4.33
CA ASN A 25 3.10 -11.00 5.03
C ASN A 25 3.99 -11.97 4.25
N SER A 26 3.98 -11.91 2.93
CA SER A 26 4.90 -12.68 2.09
C SER A 26 6.32 -12.14 2.21
N ILE A 27 6.47 -10.81 2.16
CA ILE A 27 7.75 -10.12 2.37
C ILE A 27 8.32 -10.45 3.75
N PHE A 28 7.52 -10.36 4.82
CA PHE A 28 7.99 -10.66 6.18
C PHE A 28 8.45 -12.10 6.37
N ALA A 29 7.86 -13.04 5.63
CA ALA A 29 8.15 -14.46 5.78
C ALA A 29 9.26 -14.96 4.85
N LYS A 30 9.42 -14.35 3.67
CA LYS A 30 10.24 -14.90 2.58
C LYS A 30 11.22 -13.90 1.98
N GLU A 31 11.04 -12.61 2.27
CA GLU A 31 11.77 -11.53 1.60
C GLU A 31 11.69 -11.69 0.07
N ASP A 32 10.47 -11.95 -0.42
CA ASP A 32 10.22 -12.20 -1.84
C ASP A 32 10.81 -11.06 -2.70
N LYS A 33 11.51 -11.44 -3.77
CA LYS A 33 12.08 -10.52 -4.75
C LYS A 33 11.23 -10.52 -6.00
N HIS A 34 10.63 -9.38 -6.32
CA HIS A 34 9.79 -9.20 -7.50
C HIS A 34 10.05 -7.81 -8.08
N VAL A 35 10.13 -7.70 -9.41
CA VAL A 35 10.56 -6.46 -10.10
C VAL A 35 9.81 -5.20 -9.63
N LEU A 36 8.52 -5.33 -9.31
CA LEU A 36 7.68 -4.21 -8.85
C LEU A 36 7.86 -3.80 -7.37
N ILE A 37 8.57 -4.60 -6.57
CA ILE A 37 8.78 -4.32 -5.13
C ILE A 37 10.25 -4.39 -4.72
N ASN A 38 11.18 -4.79 -5.59
CA ASN A 38 12.61 -4.89 -5.25
C ASN A 38 13.18 -3.59 -4.70
N TYR A 39 12.65 -2.44 -5.12
CA TYR A 39 13.08 -1.13 -4.63
C TYR A 39 13.02 -1.03 -3.11
N ILE A 40 12.13 -1.74 -2.41
CA ILE A 40 12.00 -1.65 -0.95
C ILE A 40 13.29 -2.05 -0.22
N TYR A 41 14.09 -2.92 -0.83
CA TYR A 41 15.35 -3.41 -0.27
C TYR A 41 16.52 -2.45 -0.51
N GLU A 42 16.31 -1.40 -1.31
CA GLU A 42 17.25 -0.29 -1.48
C GLU A 42 17.10 0.78 -0.39
N TYR A 43 16.03 0.68 0.40
CA TYR A 43 15.75 1.59 1.52
C TYR A 43 16.08 0.95 2.85
N ASP A 44 16.22 1.80 3.86
CA ASP A 44 16.26 1.35 5.24
C ASP A 44 14.96 0.60 5.59
N LYS A 45 15.10 -0.54 6.28
CA LYS A 45 14.00 -1.41 6.69
C LYS A 45 12.91 -0.67 7.48
N ARG A 46 13.27 0.42 8.17
CA ARG A 46 12.35 1.34 8.87
C ARG A 46 11.31 1.97 7.94
N GLU A 47 11.61 2.12 6.65
CA GLU A 47 10.61 2.62 5.68
C GLU A 47 9.52 1.58 5.41
N LEU A 48 9.87 0.29 5.28
CA LEU A 48 8.88 -0.78 5.18
C LEU A 48 8.06 -0.89 6.46
N LYS A 49 8.67 -0.68 7.64
CA LYS A 49 7.94 -0.60 8.91
C LYS A 49 6.91 0.53 8.89
N THR A 50 7.32 1.72 8.47
CA THR A 50 6.44 2.90 8.38
C THR A 50 5.29 2.67 7.40
N TYR A 51 5.58 2.12 6.22
CA TYR A 51 4.56 1.76 5.24
C TYR A 51 3.58 0.70 5.79
N THR A 52 4.10 -0.31 6.49
CA THR A 52 3.28 -1.33 7.17
C THR A 52 2.35 -0.70 8.19
N ASP A 53 2.84 0.27 8.97
CA ASP A 53 2.02 0.99 9.96
C ASP A 53 0.90 1.80 9.29
N CYS A 54 1.16 2.42 8.13
CA CYS A 54 0.12 3.08 7.33
C CYS A 54 -0.97 2.09 6.88
N VAL A 55 -0.60 0.91 6.40
CA VAL A 55 -1.55 -0.15 6.02
C VAL A 55 -2.38 -0.59 7.24
N LEU A 56 -1.73 -0.83 8.38
CA LEU A 56 -2.42 -1.21 9.61
C LEU A 56 -3.35 -0.13 10.14
N ALA A 57 -3.00 1.15 10.01
CA ALA A 57 -3.88 2.26 10.37
C ALA A 57 -5.14 2.25 9.51
N GLN A 58 -5.02 2.04 8.19
CA GLN A 58 -6.17 1.92 7.29
C GLN A 58 -7.04 0.72 7.64
N MET A 59 -6.45 -0.45 7.89
CA MET A 59 -7.18 -1.65 8.28
C MET A 59 -7.95 -1.45 9.60
N ARG A 60 -7.31 -0.84 10.61
CA ARG A 60 -7.92 -0.53 11.91
C ARG A 60 -9.08 0.45 11.76
N SER A 61 -8.89 1.54 11.01
CA SER A 61 -9.94 2.55 10.79
C SER A 61 -11.21 1.99 10.14
N ARG A 62 -11.07 0.91 9.35
CA ARG A 62 -12.16 0.22 8.66
C ARG A 62 -12.69 -1.01 9.41
N GLY A 63 -12.23 -1.24 10.65
CA GLY A 63 -12.68 -2.34 11.50
C GLY A 63 -12.25 -3.72 11.02
N TYR A 64 -11.14 -3.85 10.29
CA TYR A 64 -10.68 -5.15 9.80
C TYR A 64 -9.92 -5.93 10.87
N THR A 65 -10.37 -7.15 11.15
CA THR A 65 -9.69 -8.06 12.08
C THR A 65 -8.49 -8.72 11.41
N ILE A 66 -7.29 -8.48 11.96
CA ILE A 66 -6.06 -9.19 11.61
C ILE A 66 -5.88 -10.35 12.58
N ARG A 67 -5.66 -11.55 12.03
CA ARG A 67 -5.59 -12.78 12.84
C ARG A 67 -4.27 -12.95 13.60
N THR A 68 -3.16 -12.49 13.02
CA THR A 68 -1.81 -12.67 13.56
C THR A 68 -0.90 -11.56 13.07
N PHE A 69 0.03 -11.15 13.93
CA PHE A 69 1.09 -10.19 13.65
C PHE A 69 2.48 -10.83 13.73
N ASP A 70 2.59 -12.11 14.10
CA ASP A 70 3.84 -12.76 14.51
C ASP A 70 4.97 -12.66 13.47
N LYS A 71 4.62 -12.69 12.17
CA LYS A 71 5.59 -12.55 11.08
C LYS A 71 6.13 -11.13 11.00
N MET A 72 5.25 -10.14 11.12
CA MET A 72 5.60 -8.73 11.12
C MET A 72 6.46 -8.40 12.35
N GLU A 73 6.03 -8.84 13.54
CA GLU A 73 6.75 -8.60 14.80
C GLU A 73 8.16 -9.19 14.74
N ARG A 74 8.31 -10.45 14.30
CA ARG A 74 9.64 -11.06 14.10
C ARG A 74 10.47 -10.34 13.04
N TYR A 75 9.84 -9.92 11.94
CA TYR A 75 10.55 -9.25 10.85
C TYR A 75 11.07 -7.88 11.28
N PHE A 76 10.36 -7.15 12.14
CA PHE A 76 10.75 -5.81 12.60
C PHE A 76 11.28 -5.80 14.04
N ASP A 77 11.77 -6.92 14.56
CA ASP A 77 12.33 -6.97 15.91
C ASP A 77 13.46 -5.94 16.08
N GLY A 78 13.32 -5.07 17.09
CA GLY A 78 14.22 -3.93 17.33
C GLY A 78 14.18 -2.81 16.27
N ILE A 79 13.25 -2.82 15.33
CA ILE A 79 13.14 -1.82 14.25
C ILE A 79 11.95 -0.88 14.51
N GLU A 80 12.27 0.39 14.77
CA GLU A 80 11.29 1.46 14.90
C GLU A 80 10.87 2.03 13.54
N ALA A 81 9.70 2.68 13.49
CA ALA A 81 9.28 3.37 12.27
C ALA A 81 10.19 4.58 11.97
N ALA A 82 10.39 4.86 10.69
CA ALA A 82 11.05 6.08 10.24
C ALA A 82 10.11 7.29 10.39
N SER A 83 10.67 8.48 10.52
CA SER A 83 9.92 9.72 10.44
C SER A 83 9.56 10.07 9.00
N GLY A 84 8.33 10.54 8.77
CA GLY A 84 7.90 11.06 7.48
C GLY A 84 7.26 10.00 6.57
N LYS A 85 7.15 10.34 5.28
CA LYS A 85 6.48 9.50 4.28
C LYS A 85 7.44 8.39 3.82
N PRO A 86 7.05 7.10 3.90
CA PRO A 86 7.90 6.01 3.43
C PRO A 86 8.08 6.08 1.92
N TYR A 87 9.25 5.63 1.47
CA TYR A 87 9.64 5.52 0.07
C TYR A 87 9.55 6.84 -0.69
N ALA A 88 9.87 7.97 -0.06
CA ALA A 88 9.61 9.30 -0.62
C ALA A 88 10.16 9.53 -2.05
N LYS A 89 11.23 8.83 -2.47
CA LYS A 89 11.75 8.92 -3.84
C LYS A 89 11.08 7.96 -4.85
N HIS A 90 10.47 6.86 -4.39
CA HIS A 90 9.76 5.90 -5.25
C HIS A 90 8.24 6.09 -5.22
N HIS A 91 7.69 6.64 -4.14
CA HIS A 91 6.28 7.02 -4.01
C HIS A 91 6.11 8.48 -4.42
N ASP A 92 6.59 8.73 -5.63
CA ASP A 92 6.47 9.99 -6.37
C ASP A 92 5.18 10.01 -7.19
N ASP A 93 4.99 11.07 -7.98
CA ASP A 93 3.78 11.26 -8.77
C ASP A 93 3.70 10.33 -9.98
N ASP A 94 4.83 9.85 -10.51
CA ASP A 94 4.85 8.85 -11.58
C ASP A 94 4.36 7.49 -11.06
N TYR A 95 4.83 7.06 -9.89
CA TYR A 95 4.34 5.84 -9.26
C TYR A 95 2.91 5.95 -8.78
N LEU A 96 2.50 7.14 -8.31
CA LEU A 96 1.09 7.43 -8.01
C LEU A 96 0.22 7.20 -9.25
N ARG A 97 0.61 7.76 -10.40
CA ARG A 97 -0.10 7.61 -11.67
C ARG A 97 -0.19 6.16 -12.13
N ILE A 98 0.89 5.38 -11.99
CA ILE A 98 0.88 3.93 -12.28
C ILE A 98 -0.13 3.20 -11.38
N CYS A 99 -0.14 3.50 -10.09
CA CYS A 99 -1.09 2.91 -9.15
C CYS A 99 -2.53 3.33 -9.45
N TYR A 100 -2.76 4.60 -9.82
CA TYR A 100 -4.07 5.07 -10.27
C TYR A 100 -4.59 4.25 -11.44
N TYR A 101 -3.82 4.09 -12.52
CA TYR A 101 -4.28 3.34 -13.69
C TYR A 101 -4.53 1.86 -13.38
N ASN A 102 -3.79 1.27 -12.44
CA ASN A 102 -4.08 -0.09 -12.00
C ASN A 102 -5.41 -0.21 -11.24
N LEU A 103 -5.77 0.80 -10.43
CA LEU A 103 -7.08 0.86 -9.78
C LEU A 103 -8.19 1.19 -10.76
N TYR A 104 -7.94 2.08 -11.72
CA TYR A 104 -8.88 2.40 -12.78
C TYR A 104 -9.24 1.17 -13.61
N GLU A 105 -8.25 0.35 -13.99
CA GLU A 105 -8.51 -0.93 -14.66
C GLU A 105 -9.43 -1.82 -13.83
N LYS A 106 -9.16 -1.97 -12.53
CA LYS A 106 -10.01 -2.78 -11.64
C LYS A 106 -11.44 -2.25 -11.54
N TYR A 107 -11.58 -0.93 -11.49
CA TYR A 107 -12.85 -0.24 -11.49
C TYR A 107 -13.66 -0.52 -12.77
N ILE A 108 -13.11 -0.25 -13.95
CA ILE A 108 -13.82 -0.48 -15.23
C ILE A 108 -14.10 -1.95 -15.53
N ARG A 109 -13.34 -2.87 -14.92
CA ARG A 109 -13.58 -4.32 -14.99
C ARG A 109 -14.64 -4.82 -14.00
N GLY A 110 -15.24 -3.92 -13.22
CA GLY A 110 -16.34 -4.23 -12.31
C GLY A 110 -15.89 -4.93 -11.03
N GLN A 111 -14.76 -4.52 -10.43
CA GLN A 111 -14.37 -5.05 -9.12
C GLN A 111 -15.48 -4.77 -8.09
N LYS A 112 -16.07 -5.85 -7.56
CA LYS A 112 -17.33 -5.83 -6.79
C LYS A 112 -17.36 -4.87 -5.59
N ASP A 113 -16.22 -4.64 -4.95
CA ASP A 113 -16.12 -3.82 -3.74
C ASP A 113 -15.45 -2.47 -4.00
N TYR A 114 -15.40 -2.04 -5.27
CA TYR A 114 -14.92 -0.73 -5.66
C TYR A 114 -16.06 0.10 -6.22
N ASP A 115 -16.77 0.78 -5.34
CA ASP A 115 -17.91 1.63 -5.72
C ASP A 115 -17.46 2.93 -6.40
N ASP A 116 -18.41 3.54 -7.13
CA ASP A 116 -18.18 4.78 -7.87
C ASP A 116 -17.72 5.92 -6.96
N ALA A 117 -18.29 6.04 -5.75
CA ALA A 117 -17.96 7.12 -4.84
C ALA A 117 -16.50 7.06 -4.40
N LEU A 118 -16.00 5.88 -4.06
CA LEU A 118 -14.60 5.66 -3.69
C LEU A 118 -13.67 5.91 -4.88
N PHE A 119 -14.03 5.44 -6.08
CA PHE A 119 -13.22 5.70 -7.27
C PHE A 119 -13.16 7.20 -7.62
N GLN A 120 -14.27 7.92 -7.51
CA GLN A 120 -14.30 9.37 -7.75
C GLN A 120 -13.46 10.14 -6.73
N GLN A 121 -13.39 9.69 -5.48
CA GLN A 121 -12.47 10.26 -4.49
C GLN A 121 -11.01 10.08 -4.87
N LEU A 122 -10.64 8.88 -5.35
CA LEU A 122 -9.30 8.64 -5.90
C LEU A 122 -9.03 9.57 -7.09
N HIS A 123 -9.95 9.62 -8.05
CA HIS A 123 -9.79 10.42 -9.26
C HIS A 123 -9.57 11.90 -8.92
N ALA A 124 -10.44 12.48 -8.08
CA ALA A 124 -10.32 13.85 -7.63
C ALA A 124 -8.98 14.11 -6.91
N TYR A 125 -8.52 13.19 -6.06
CA TYR A 125 -7.24 13.31 -5.37
C TYR A 125 -6.05 13.35 -6.35
N VAL A 126 -5.99 12.43 -7.30
CA VAL A 126 -4.86 12.35 -8.24
C VAL A 126 -4.89 13.53 -9.24
N THR A 127 -6.07 13.96 -9.68
CA THR A 127 -6.23 15.17 -10.50
C THR A 127 -5.78 16.43 -9.76
N ALA A 128 -6.21 16.63 -8.51
CA ALA A 128 -5.82 17.80 -7.70
C ALA A 128 -4.32 17.86 -7.43
N ARG A 129 -3.66 16.69 -7.41
CA ARG A 129 -2.20 16.57 -7.25
C ARG A 129 -1.42 16.86 -8.54
N GLY A 130 -2.09 17.00 -9.69
CA GLY A 130 -1.44 17.22 -10.98
C GLY A 130 -0.74 15.97 -11.54
N ALA A 131 -1.14 14.78 -11.08
CA ALA A 131 -0.57 13.50 -11.49
C ALA A 131 -1.39 12.75 -12.57
N LEU A 132 -2.43 13.41 -13.12
CA LEU A 132 -3.21 13.00 -14.30
C LEU A 132 -3.14 14.10 -15.36
#